data_AF-A0A7Y4X8G4-F1
#
_entry.id   AF-A0A7Y4X8G4-F1
#
_cell.length_a   1.000
_cell.length_b   1.000
_cell.length_c   1.000
_cell.angle_alpha   90.00
_cell.angle_beta   90.00
_cell.angle_gamma   90.00
#
_symmetry.space_group_name_H-M   'P 1'
#
loop_
_entity.id
_entity.type
_entity.pdbx_description
1 polymer ?
#
loop_
_entity_poly.entity_id
_entity_poly.type
_entity_poly.pdbx_seq_one_letter_code
_entity_poly.pdbx_strand_id
1 'polypeptide(L)'
;MKLWPFVIAAVALVVALFGGFYFLRVHPGGLRSGVLDKTAWQRMAVPGALSNAHAFLEHNCAACHTPVTGADDIKCIGCHANDEALLQRQPTVFHATIGSCASCHGEHQGVDTHVGEMDHAKLAKIALTSLTTTSPQSEQKRGSTDLVTWLRPHQDMVAATSHPQLTPLEATLDCRTCHGTKDRHVGLFGGDCAACHGTAAWTIAAFRHPSPRSLDCAQCHQAPPSHYMEHFNMVSKRVAGQDNDASSQCCGPVQVNQCYRCHQTTSWNDIKGVGWYKHH
;
A
#
# COMPACT_ATOMS: atom_id res chain seq x y z
N MET A 1 -58.58 14.08 27.39
CA MET A 1 -58.21 12.71 26.94
C MET A 1 -57.04 12.24 27.80
N LYS A 2 -57.13 11.07 28.44
CA LYS A 2 -56.03 10.55 29.29
C LYS A 2 -54.94 9.99 28.37
N LEU A 3 -53.78 10.63 28.32
CA LEU A 3 -52.65 10.26 27.44
C LEU A 3 -51.82 9.08 27.97
N TRP A 4 -51.96 8.74 29.26
CA TRP A 4 -51.20 7.69 29.93
C TRP A 4 -51.23 6.28 29.29
N PRO A 5 -52.34 5.75 28.73
CA PRO A 5 -52.30 4.44 28.09
C PRO A 5 -51.44 4.43 26.81
N PHE A 6 -51.36 5.55 26.09
CA PHE A 6 -50.46 5.68 24.94
C PHE A 6 -48.99 5.74 25.37
N VAL A 7 -48.70 6.38 26.50
CA VAL A 7 -47.35 6.40 27.09
C VAL A 7 -46.93 5.00 27.53
N ILE A 8 -47.80 4.23 28.18
CA ILE A 8 -47.50 2.85 28.58
C ILE A 8 -47.25 1.97 27.35
N ALA A 9 -48.10 2.09 26.32
CA ALA A 9 -47.95 1.32 25.09
C ALA A 9 -46.63 1.65 24.37
N ALA A 10 -46.25 2.94 24.31
CA ALA A 10 -44.98 3.37 23.73
C ALA A 10 -43.77 2.83 24.51
N VAL A 11 -43.79 2.90 25.84
CA VAL A 11 -42.72 2.35 26.68
C VAL A 11 -42.62 0.83 26.52
N ALA A 12 -43.75 0.12 26.52
CA ALA A 12 -43.77 -1.33 26.30
C ALA A 12 -43.21 -1.71 24.93
N LEU A 13 -43.53 -0.95 23.88
CA LEU A 13 -42.99 -1.14 22.54
C LEU A 13 -41.47 -0.92 22.51
N VAL A 14 -40.97 0.16 23.13
CA VAL A 14 -39.53 0.44 23.22
C VAL A 14 -38.80 -0.66 23.98
N VAL A 15 -39.34 -1.13 25.10
CA VAL A 15 -38.75 -2.23 25.88
C VAL A 15 -38.77 -3.55 25.09
N ALA A 16 -39.84 -3.85 24.37
CA ALA A 16 -39.93 -5.05 23.53
C ALA A 16 -38.94 -4.99 22.34
N LEU A 17 -38.81 -3.85 21.67
CA LEU A 17 -37.86 -3.63 20.59
C LEU A 17 -36.41 -3.69 21.10
N PHE A 18 -36.13 -3.06 22.25
CA PHE A 18 -34.82 -3.09 22.90
C PHE A 18 -34.45 -4.51 23.33
N GLY A 19 -35.38 -5.22 23.98
CA GLY A 19 -35.21 -6.63 24.36
C GLY A 19 -34.98 -7.51 23.14
N GLY A 20 -35.77 -7.33 22.07
CA GLY A 20 -35.56 -8.02 20.79
C GLY A 20 -34.17 -7.78 20.22
N PHE A 21 -33.74 -6.52 20.14
CA PHE A 21 -32.40 -6.16 19.64
C PHE A 21 -31.27 -6.78 20.49
N TYR A 22 -31.39 -6.73 21.82
CA TYR A 22 -30.41 -7.27 22.76
C TYR A 22 -30.35 -8.81 22.74
N PHE A 23 -31.48 -9.50 22.64
CA PHE A 23 -31.53 -10.97 22.67
C PHE A 23 -31.31 -11.64 21.32
N LEU A 24 -31.61 -10.98 20.20
CA LEU A 24 -31.50 -11.53 18.84
C LEU A 24 -30.14 -11.29 18.18
N ARG A 25 -29.37 -10.28 18.60
CA ARG A 25 -27.98 -10.10 18.13
C ARG A 25 -27.09 -11.15 18.78
N VAL A 26 -26.45 -11.97 17.94
CA VAL A 26 -25.36 -12.88 18.36
C VAL A 26 -24.07 -12.07 18.30
N HIS A 27 -23.42 -11.88 19.45
CA HIS A 27 -22.15 -11.18 19.53
C HIS A 27 -21.00 -12.20 19.34
N PRO A 28 -19.99 -11.90 18.50
CA PRO A 28 -18.73 -12.64 18.51
C PRO A 28 -18.06 -12.48 19.89
N GLY A 29 -17.45 -13.54 20.43
CA GLY A 29 -16.60 -13.42 21.64
C GLY A 29 -17.16 -13.94 22.99
N GLY A 30 -18.23 -14.74 23.02
CA GLY A 30 -18.66 -15.44 24.25
C GLY A 30 -19.66 -14.70 25.16
N LEU A 31 -19.86 -15.24 26.37
CA LEU A 31 -21.02 -15.04 27.28
C LEU A 31 -21.54 -13.59 27.39
N ARG A 32 -22.87 -13.46 27.30
CA ARG A 32 -23.63 -12.20 27.42
C ARG A 32 -23.43 -11.59 28.81
N SER A 33 -22.86 -10.39 28.90
CA SER A 33 -22.84 -9.59 30.12
C SER A 33 -24.22 -9.00 30.41
N GLY A 34 -24.58 -8.88 31.68
CA GLY A 34 -25.90 -8.36 32.09
C GLY A 34 -26.15 -6.94 31.58
N VAL A 35 -27.41 -6.60 31.30
CA VAL A 35 -27.85 -5.30 30.73
C VAL A 35 -27.42 -4.09 31.58
N LEU A 36 -27.06 -4.28 32.85
CA LEU A 36 -26.60 -3.22 33.75
C LEU A 36 -25.07 -3.05 33.74
N ASP A 37 -24.33 -3.91 33.05
CA ASP A 37 -22.87 -3.83 32.95
C ASP A 37 -22.47 -2.76 31.90
N LYS A 38 -21.58 -1.84 32.27
CA LYS A 38 -21.05 -0.82 31.36
C LYS A 38 -20.39 -1.43 30.12
N THR A 39 -19.80 -2.62 30.27
CA THR A 39 -19.18 -3.34 29.17
C THR A 39 -20.21 -3.94 28.20
N ALA A 40 -21.46 -4.18 28.63
CA ALA A 40 -22.53 -4.68 27.76
C ALA A 40 -22.98 -3.61 26.75
N TRP A 41 -23.10 -2.36 27.19
CA TRP A 41 -23.47 -1.24 26.34
C TRP A 41 -22.37 -0.88 25.34
N GLN A 42 -21.12 -0.95 25.76
CA GLN A 42 -19.97 -0.75 24.85
C GLN A 42 -19.90 -1.85 23.79
N ARG A 43 -20.19 -3.10 24.14
CA ARG A 43 -20.23 -4.24 23.21
C ARG A 43 -21.35 -4.17 22.17
N MET A 44 -22.48 -3.53 22.49
CA MET A 44 -23.56 -3.32 21.52
C MET A 44 -23.21 -2.32 20.41
N ALA A 45 -22.20 -1.47 20.64
CA ALA A 45 -21.71 -0.49 19.66
C ALA A 45 -20.50 -1.00 18.85
N VAL A 46 -20.10 -2.26 19.01
CA VAL A 46 -18.93 -2.85 18.32
C VAL A 46 -19.26 -3.08 16.84
N PRO A 47 -18.50 -2.47 15.90
CA PRO A 47 -18.75 -2.62 14.45
C PRO A 47 -18.52 -4.04 13.93
N GLY A 48 -17.61 -4.79 14.56
CA GLY A 48 -17.17 -6.11 14.14
C GLY A 48 -16.11 -6.69 15.09
N ALA A 49 -15.70 -7.94 14.86
CA ALA A 49 -14.66 -8.59 15.65
C ALA A 49 -13.29 -7.94 15.41
N LEU A 50 -12.44 -7.96 16.45
CA LEU A 50 -11.05 -7.52 16.32
C LEU A 50 -10.24 -8.46 15.43
N SER A 51 -9.15 -7.95 14.87
CA SER A 51 -8.13 -8.71 14.17
C SER A 51 -7.51 -9.78 15.06
N ASN A 52 -6.99 -10.85 14.47
CA ASN A 52 -6.27 -11.89 15.21
C ASN A 52 -5.11 -11.33 16.07
N ALA A 53 -4.43 -10.28 15.59
CA ALA A 53 -3.32 -9.64 16.30
C ALA A 53 -3.78 -8.96 17.61
N HIS A 54 -4.99 -8.40 17.64
CA HIS A 54 -5.55 -7.72 18.81
C HIS A 54 -6.69 -8.47 19.50
N ALA A 55 -6.90 -9.75 19.18
CA ALA A 55 -7.97 -10.56 19.78
C ALA A 55 -7.93 -10.55 21.33
N PHE A 56 -6.74 -10.44 21.92
CA PHE A 56 -6.56 -10.35 23.37
C PHE A 56 -7.17 -9.08 24.00
N LEU A 57 -7.49 -8.06 23.21
CA LEU A 57 -8.10 -6.78 23.65
C LEU A 57 -9.63 -6.77 23.53
N GLU A 58 -10.27 -7.88 23.13
CA GLU A 58 -11.71 -7.96 22.83
C GLU A 58 -12.62 -7.51 23.99
N HIS A 59 -12.11 -7.55 25.22
CA HIS A 59 -12.85 -7.13 26.42
C HIS A 59 -12.33 -5.85 27.07
N ASN A 60 -11.38 -5.15 26.43
CA ASN A 60 -10.79 -3.92 26.95
C ASN A 60 -10.85 -2.79 25.91
N CYS A 61 -12.06 -2.34 25.57
CA CYS A 61 -12.26 -1.27 24.57
C CYS A 61 -11.51 0.02 24.92
N ALA A 62 -11.33 0.31 26.21
CA ALA A 62 -10.61 1.48 26.71
C ALA A 62 -9.10 1.46 26.38
N ALA A 63 -8.56 0.30 25.99
CA ALA A 63 -7.19 0.17 25.51
C ALA A 63 -6.96 0.97 24.22
N CYS A 64 -7.98 1.14 23.37
CA CYS A 64 -7.86 1.88 22.12
C CYS A 64 -8.76 3.12 22.07
N HIS A 65 -9.92 3.08 22.74
CA HIS A 65 -10.92 4.16 22.66
C HIS A 65 -10.88 5.12 23.84
N THR A 66 -11.01 6.41 23.57
CA THR A 66 -11.37 7.44 24.54
C THR A 66 -12.89 7.69 24.43
N PRO A 67 -13.65 7.74 25.54
CA PRO A 67 -15.09 7.94 25.50
C PRO A 67 -15.47 9.15 24.64
N VAL A 68 -16.48 9.00 23.78
CA VAL A 68 -16.99 10.03 22.84
C VAL A 68 -16.05 10.35 21.68
N THR A 69 -14.73 10.38 21.89
CA THR A 69 -13.75 10.72 20.85
C THR A 69 -13.50 9.58 19.86
N GLY A 70 -13.63 8.32 20.29
CA GLY A 70 -13.34 7.16 19.46
C GLY A 70 -11.91 6.64 19.69
N ALA A 71 -11.33 5.99 18.68
CA ALA A 71 -9.98 5.44 18.78
C ALA A 71 -8.96 6.58 18.90
N ASP A 72 -8.02 6.43 19.85
CA ASP A 72 -7.05 7.44 20.21
C ASP A 72 -5.65 6.98 19.80
N ASP A 73 -5.03 7.69 18.85
CA ASP A 73 -3.74 7.33 18.27
C ASP A 73 -2.62 7.24 19.32
N ILE A 74 -2.69 8.02 20.40
CA ILE A 74 -1.71 7.98 21.49
C ILE A 74 -1.73 6.62 22.20
N LYS A 75 -2.88 5.97 22.27
CA LYS A 75 -2.99 4.64 22.89
C LYS A 75 -2.34 3.55 22.04
N CYS A 76 -2.35 3.70 20.71
CA CYS A 76 -1.60 2.83 19.81
C CYS A 76 -0.08 2.96 20.06
N ILE A 77 0.41 4.20 20.19
CA ILE A 77 1.80 4.49 20.49
C ILE A 77 2.21 3.88 21.83
N GLY A 78 1.32 3.89 22.84
CA GLY A 78 1.60 3.28 24.15
C GLY A 78 2.08 1.83 24.11
N CYS A 79 1.68 1.06 23.09
CA CYS A 79 2.14 -0.31 22.89
C CYS A 79 3.17 -0.45 21.77
N HIS A 80 3.08 0.35 20.69
CA HIS A 80 3.92 0.20 19.50
C HIS A 80 5.14 1.14 19.42
N ALA A 81 5.31 2.07 20.37
CA ALA A 81 6.38 3.07 20.33
C ALA A 81 7.80 2.50 20.22
N ASN A 82 8.02 1.28 20.73
CA ASN A 82 9.34 0.65 20.80
C ASN A 82 9.49 -0.53 19.83
N ASP A 83 8.58 -0.67 18.86
CA ASP A 83 8.72 -1.70 17.82
C ASP A 83 9.71 -1.23 16.74
N GLU A 84 11.00 -1.40 17.00
CA GLU A 84 12.06 -1.00 16.06
C GLU A 84 11.95 -1.71 14.72
N ALA A 85 11.45 -2.96 14.71
CA ALA A 85 11.26 -3.74 13.49
C ALA A 85 10.17 -3.14 12.59
N LEU A 86 9.17 -2.48 13.17
CA LEU A 86 8.14 -1.72 12.46
C LEU A 86 8.63 -0.32 12.05
N LEU A 87 9.29 0.38 12.97
CA LEU A 87 9.55 1.82 12.87
C LEU A 87 10.82 2.18 12.07
N GLN A 88 11.83 1.31 12.02
CA GLN A 88 13.13 1.63 11.42
C GLN A 88 13.34 1.10 9.99
N ARG A 89 12.33 0.49 9.37
CA ARG A 89 12.48 0.04 7.98
C ARG A 89 12.42 1.25 7.04
N GLN A 90 13.35 1.33 6.11
CA GLN A 90 13.43 2.43 5.16
C GLN A 90 12.10 2.71 4.41
N PRO A 91 11.31 1.70 3.97
CA PRO A 91 10.00 1.93 3.34
C PRO A 91 8.88 2.38 4.29
N THR A 92 9.04 2.24 5.60
CA THR A 92 8.02 2.57 6.62
C THR A 92 8.45 3.68 7.56
N VAL A 93 9.54 4.39 7.26
CA VAL A 93 10.12 5.42 8.14
C VAL A 93 9.14 6.54 8.51
N PHE A 94 8.12 6.80 7.69
CA PHE A 94 7.07 7.78 7.99
C PHE A 94 6.24 7.44 9.24
N HIS A 95 6.23 6.18 9.69
CA HIS A 95 5.54 5.76 10.92
C HIS A 95 6.13 6.45 12.17
N ALA A 96 7.38 6.91 12.11
CA ALA A 96 8.01 7.66 13.20
C ALA A 96 7.39 9.04 13.43
N THR A 97 6.72 9.62 12.43
CA THR A 97 6.26 11.02 12.47
C THR A 97 4.76 11.21 12.25
N ILE A 98 4.07 10.24 11.65
CA ILE A 98 2.70 10.46 11.16
C ILE A 98 1.68 10.69 12.28
N GLY A 99 1.84 10.04 13.45
CA GLY A 99 0.99 10.24 14.63
C GLY A 99 -0.51 9.93 14.47
N SER A 100 -0.98 9.64 13.25
CA SER A 100 -2.36 9.25 12.92
C SER A 100 -2.37 7.77 12.52
N CYS A 101 -2.59 6.90 13.51
CA CYS A 101 -2.55 5.46 13.37
C CYS A 101 -3.89 4.93 12.87
N ALA A 102 -4.99 5.30 13.53
CA ALA A 102 -6.34 4.78 13.28
C ALA A 102 -6.93 5.20 11.93
N SER A 103 -6.39 6.25 11.30
CA SER A 103 -6.79 6.67 9.95
C SER A 103 -6.34 5.68 8.87
N CYS A 104 -5.17 5.04 9.07
CA CYS A 104 -4.58 4.08 8.16
C CYS A 104 -4.84 2.63 8.61
N HIS A 105 -4.68 2.36 9.91
CA HIS A 105 -4.89 1.06 10.51
C HIS A 105 -6.28 0.98 11.12
N GLY A 106 -7.22 0.40 10.35
CA GLY A 106 -8.56 0.13 10.83
C GLY A 106 -8.65 -1.19 11.60
N GLU A 107 -9.37 -1.17 12.71
CA GLU A 107 -9.73 -2.36 13.47
C GLU A 107 -11.24 -2.65 13.32
N HIS A 108 -11.73 -3.79 13.82
CA HIS A 108 -13.12 -4.26 13.70
C HIS A 108 -13.53 -4.77 12.31
N GLN A 109 -12.56 -5.16 11.48
CA GLN A 109 -12.82 -5.68 10.13
C GLN A 109 -12.94 -7.21 10.09
N GLY A 110 -12.71 -7.88 11.22
CA GLY A 110 -12.76 -9.33 11.36
C GLY A 110 -11.41 -9.94 11.72
N VAL A 111 -11.44 -11.22 12.08
CA VAL A 111 -10.26 -11.94 12.58
C VAL A 111 -9.18 -12.13 11.51
N ASP A 112 -9.58 -12.33 10.25
CA ASP A 112 -8.68 -12.65 9.13
C ASP A 112 -8.26 -11.45 8.29
N THR A 113 -8.75 -10.25 8.62
CA THR A 113 -8.42 -9.04 7.86
C THR A 113 -7.02 -8.54 8.18
N HIS A 114 -6.24 -8.32 7.13
CA HIS A 114 -4.90 -7.75 7.22
C HIS A 114 -5.01 -6.23 7.30
N VAL A 115 -4.50 -5.65 8.38
CA VAL A 115 -4.45 -4.19 8.63
C VAL A 115 -3.41 -3.47 7.74
N GLY A 116 -3.07 -4.06 6.59
CA GLY A 116 -1.98 -3.66 5.71
C GLY A 116 -2.39 -3.13 4.33
N GLU A 117 -3.70 -3.03 4.05
CA GLU A 117 -4.16 -2.40 2.81
C GLU A 117 -4.06 -0.87 2.94
N MET A 118 -3.13 -0.28 2.18
CA MET A 118 -2.82 1.15 2.24
C MET A 118 -3.78 1.96 1.36
N ASP A 119 -4.50 2.88 2.00
CA ASP A 119 -5.29 3.91 1.31
C ASP A 119 -4.41 5.12 1.01
N HIS A 120 -3.96 5.23 -0.24
CA HIS A 120 -3.07 6.29 -0.71
C HIS A 120 -3.73 7.67 -0.64
N ALA A 121 -5.04 7.76 -0.87
CA ALA A 121 -5.76 9.02 -0.77
C ALA A 121 -5.80 9.53 0.68
N LYS A 122 -5.99 8.65 1.66
CA LYS A 122 -5.88 9.01 3.08
C LYS A 122 -4.47 9.45 3.46
N LEU A 123 -3.44 8.74 3.01
CA LEU A 123 -2.05 9.11 3.26
C LEU A 123 -1.75 10.53 2.74
N ALA A 124 -2.12 10.82 1.50
CA ALA A 124 -1.94 12.13 0.91
C ALA A 124 -2.76 13.23 1.64
N LYS A 125 -3.96 12.91 2.13
CA LYS A 125 -4.76 13.82 2.96
C LYS A 125 -4.10 14.14 4.30
N ILE A 126 -3.51 13.15 4.97
CA ILE A 126 -2.78 13.34 6.22
C ILE A 126 -1.58 14.24 5.96
N ALA A 127 -0.78 13.94 4.93
CA ALA A 127 0.36 14.77 4.55
C ALA A 127 -0.05 16.23 4.28
N LEU A 128 -1.14 16.45 3.54
CA LEU A 128 -1.67 17.78 3.27
C LEU A 128 -2.09 18.50 4.56
N THR A 129 -2.72 17.77 5.49
CA THR A 129 -3.15 18.32 6.78
C THR A 129 -1.93 18.69 7.63
N SER A 130 -0.92 17.81 7.73
CA SER A 130 0.33 18.07 8.43
C SER A 130 1.07 19.31 7.89
N LEU A 131 1.04 19.55 6.58
CA LEU A 131 1.60 20.77 5.96
C LEU A 131 0.89 22.06 6.42
N THR A 132 -0.40 21.97 6.78
CA THR A 132 -1.18 23.12 7.27
C THR A 132 -1.07 23.34 8.79
N THR A 133 -0.85 22.27 9.56
CA THR A 133 -0.87 22.31 11.04
C THR A 133 0.51 22.52 11.67
N THR A 134 1.60 22.09 11.02
CA THR A 134 2.90 21.84 11.70
C THR A 134 3.96 22.91 11.42
N SER A 135 3.58 24.16 11.15
CA SER A 135 4.56 25.20 10.76
C SER A 135 4.71 26.31 11.82
N PRO A 136 5.79 26.29 12.64
CA PRO A 136 6.23 27.45 13.42
C PRO A 136 7.10 28.39 12.57
N GLN A 137 6.74 29.68 12.58
CA GLN A 137 7.44 30.88 12.06
C GLN A 137 7.58 31.07 10.52
N SER A 138 6.64 31.90 10.04
CA SER A 138 6.63 32.91 8.96
C SER A 138 7.16 32.65 7.54
N GLU A 139 8.04 31.70 7.22
CA GLU A 139 8.43 31.47 5.80
C GLU A 139 8.02 30.10 5.29
N GLN A 140 8.30 29.03 6.03
CA GLN A 140 7.83 27.67 5.67
C GLN A 140 6.31 27.56 5.69
N LYS A 141 5.63 28.29 6.58
CA LYS A 141 4.16 28.36 6.59
C LYS A 141 3.62 29.05 5.33
N ARG A 142 4.31 30.08 4.83
CA ARG A 142 3.93 30.74 3.57
C ARG A 142 4.15 29.80 2.41
N GLY A 143 5.33 29.16 2.31
CA GLY A 143 5.60 28.17 1.27
C GLY A 143 4.61 26.99 1.26
N SER A 144 4.26 26.44 2.43
CA SER A 144 3.26 25.37 2.51
C SER A 144 1.86 25.86 2.20
N THR A 145 1.47 27.04 2.69
CA THR A 145 0.15 27.63 2.38
C THR A 145 0.02 28.00 0.90
N ASP A 146 1.08 28.53 0.29
CA ASP A 146 1.14 28.88 -1.13
C ASP A 146 1.09 27.62 -1.99
N LEU A 147 1.81 26.55 -1.61
CA LEU A 147 1.74 25.24 -2.26
C LEU A 147 0.33 24.64 -2.17
N VAL A 148 -0.28 24.63 -0.99
CA VAL A 148 -1.65 24.12 -0.80
C VAL A 148 -2.67 24.98 -1.58
N THR A 149 -2.48 26.29 -1.61
CA THR A 149 -3.35 27.23 -2.34
C THR A 149 -3.18 27.10 -3.84
N TRP A 150 -1.97 26.78 -4.33
CA TRP A 150 -1.72 26.47 -5.73
C TRP A 150 -2.29 25.10 -6.12
N LEU A 151 -2.12 24.07 -5.28
CA LEU A 151 -2.62 22.72 -5.55
C LEU A 151 -4.15 22.69 -5.63
N ARG A 152 -4.86 23.40 -4.75
CA ARG A 152 -6.33 23.34 -4.62
C ARG A 152 -7.13 23.64 -5.91
N PRO A 153 -6.84 24.70 -6.70
CA PRO A 153 -7.49 24.92 -8.00
C PRO A 153 -6.86 24.12 -9.15
N HIS A 154 -5.65 23.57 -8.99
CA HIS A 154 -4.94 22.83 -10.05
C HIS A 154 -5.03 21.29 -9.87
N GLN A 155 -5.85 20.79 -8.93
CA GLN A 155 -6.07 19.36 -8.73
C GLN A 155 -6.55 18.68 -10.02
N ASP A 156 -7.42 19.37 -10.77
CA ASP A 156 -7.97 18.85 -12.02
C ASP A 156 -7.02 19.00 -13.22
N MET A 157 -6.03 19.90 -13.15
CA MET A 157 -5.12 20.21 -14.26
C MET A 157 -3.80 19.43 -14.25
N VAL A 158 -3.29 19.06 -13.07
CA VAL A 158 -2.01 18.34 -12.95
C VAL A 158 -2.22 16.82 -13.01
N ALA A 159 -3.35 16.33 -12.53
CA ALA A 159 -3.62 14.89 -12.42
C ALA A 159 -4.31 14.28 -13.65
N ALA A 160 -5.20 15.04 -14.32
CA ALA A 160 -6.03 14.48 -15.39
C ALA A 160 -5.30 14.24 -16.71
N THR A 161 -4.18 14.92 -16.97
CA THR A 161 -3.45 14.80 -18.25
C THR A 161 -2.31 13.78 -18.23
N SER A 162 -1.78 13.44 -17.05
CA SER A 162 -0.60 12.59 -16.93
C SER A 162 -0.88 11.24 -16.24
N HIS A 163 -1.92 11.16 -15.40
CA HIS A 163 -2.15 10.01 -14.51
C HIS A 163 -3.63 9.60 -14.46
N PRO A 164 -4.20 9.04 -15.55
CA PRO A 164 -5.64 8.77 -15.65
C PRO A 164 -6.16 7.70 -14.68
N GLN A 165 -5.27 6.97 -14.01
CA GLN A 165 -5.60 5.90 -13.07
C GLN A 165 -5.50 6.33 -11.60
N LEU A 166 -5.12 7.59 -11.32
CA LEU A 166 -4.99 8.12 -9.97
C LEU A 166 -5.97 9.26 -9.72
N THR A 167 -6.36 9.41 -8.46
CA THR A 167 -7.01 10.65 -8.01
C THR A 167 -5.99 11.79 -7.98
N PRO A 168 -6.44 13.05 -8.07
CA PRO A 168 -5.55 14.21 -7.92
C PRO A 168 -4.74 14.24 -6.64
N LEU A 169 -5.32 13.71 -5.57
CA LEU A 169 -4.66 13.67 -4.27
C LEU A 169 -3.57 12.60 -4.25
N GLU A 170 -3.82 11.42 -4.81
CA GLU A 170 -2.80 10.36 -4.94
C GLU A 170 -1.65 10.77 -5.88
N ALA A 171 -1.94 11.52 -6.94
CA ALA A 171 -0.92 12.04 -7.87
C ALA A 171 0.10 12.97 -7.19
N THR A 172 -0.15 13.43 -5.95
CA THR A 172 0.81 14.22 -5.17
C THR A 172 1.87 13.36 -4.45
N LEU A 173 1.71 12.04 -4.44
CA LEU A 173 2.61 11.12 -3.75
C LEU A 173 3.79 10.69 -4.64
N ASP A 174 4.99 10.63 -4.05
CA ASP A 174 6.13 9.95 -4.65
C ASP A 174 6.10 8.46 -4.29
N CYS A 175 5.59 7.66 -5.21
CA CYS A 175 5.44 6.21 -5.08
C CYS A 175 6.78 5.50 -4.76
N ARG A 176 7.89 6.01 -5.29
CA ARG A 176 9.21 5.36 -5.19
C ARG A 176 9.75 5.42 -3.76
N THR A 177 9.37 6.42 -2.97
CA THR A 177 9.83 6.56 -1.58
C THR A 177 9.57 5.29 -0.75
N CYS A 178 8.45 4.62 -0.98
CA CYS A 178 8.09 3.36 -0.32
C CYS A 178 8.26 2.14 -1.24
N HIS A 179 7.91 2.25 -2.52
CA HIS A 179 7.90 1.12 -3.45
C HIS A 179 9.19 0.95 -4.26
N GLY A 180 10.21 1.78 -4.06
CA GLY A 180 11.48 1.70 -4.81
C GLY A 180 12.17 0.33 -4.69
N THR A 181 12.08 -0.32 -3.52
CA THR A 181 12.61 -1.69 -3.32
C THR A 181 11.79 -2.78 -4.03
N LYS A 182 10.62 -2.44 -4.55
CA LYS A 182 9.69 -3.33 -5.27
C LYS A 182 9.67 -3.05 -6.77
N ASP A 183 10.42 -2.06 -7.24
CA ASP A 183 10.48 -1.71 -8.66
C ASP A 183 11.10 -2.85 -9.47
N ARG A 184 10.26 -3.53 -10.25
CA ARG A 184 10.66 -4.62 -11.14
C ARG A 184 11.43 -4.11 -12.36
N HIS A 185 11.34 -2.82 -12.66
CA HIS A 185 12.01 -2.19 -13.79
C HIS A 185 13.42 -1.72 -13.44
N VAL A 186 13.79 -1.74 -12.16
CA VAL A 186 15.13 -1.33 -11.69
C VAL A 186 15.48 0.09 -12.18
N GLY A 187 14.50 0.98 -12.16
CA GLY A 187 14.65 2.37 -12.59
C GLY A 187 14.63 2.62 -14.11
N LEU A 188 14.47 1.59 -14.95
CA LEU A 188 14.51 1.72 -16.42
C LEU A 188 13.54 2.78 -16.97
N PHE A 189 12.34 2.90 -16.38
CA PHE A 189 11.31 3.85 -16.83
C PHE A 189 11.27 5.14 -16.00
N GLY A 190 12.29 5.41 -15.18
CA GLY A 190 12.28 6.58 -14.29
C GLY A 190 11.35 6.43 -13.09
N GLY A 191 11.04 7.55 -12.44
CA GLY A 191 10.30 7.60 -11.16
C GLY A 191 8.78 7.73 -11.29
N ASP A 192 8.26 8.03 -12.48
CA ASP A 192 6.83 8.24 -12.69
C ASP A 192 6.09 6.90 -12.87
N CYS A 193 5.93 6.18 -11.76
CA CYS A 193 5.20 4.90 -11.74
C CYS A 193 3.76 5.06 -12.23
N ALA A 194 3.15 6.22 -11.94
CA ALA A 194 1.76 6.52 -12.19
C ALA A 194 1.43 6.70 -13.69
N ALA A 195 2.44 6.93 -14.53
CA ALA A 195 2.26 6.96 -15.98
C ALA A 195 1.66 5.65 -16.53
N CYS A 196 1.87 4.54 -15.80
CA CYS A 196 1.43 3.21 -16.20
C CYS A 196 0.61 2.48 -15.12
N HIS A 197 0.93 2.67 -13.83
CA HIS A 197 0.35 1.91 -12.72
C HIS A 197 -0.70 2.74 -11.95
N GLY A 198 -1.80 2.10 -11.53
CA GLY A 198 -2.78 2.68 -10.63
C GLY A 198 -2.64 2.13 -9.20
N THR A 199 -3.30 2.79 -8.24
CA THR A 199 -3.33 2.34 -6.84
C THR A 199 -4.33 1.19 -6.60
N ALA A 200 -5.40 1.13 -7.39
CA ALA A 200 -6.37 0.03 -7.34
C ALA A 200 -5.82 -1.30 -7.92
N ALA A 201 -4.96 -1.20 -8.94
CA ALA A 201 -4.31 -2.36 -9.54
C ALA A 201 -2.94 -1.95 -10.12
N TRP A 202 -1.90 -2.65 -9.69
CA TRP A 202 -0.56 -2.46 -10.23
C TRP A 202 -0.39 -3.11 -11.61
N THR A 203 -1.23 -4.08 -11.96
CA THR A 203 -1.15 -4.78 -13.25
C THR A 203 -1.80 -3.95 -14.36
N ILE A 204 -1.11 -3.85 -15.49
CA ILE A 204 -1.58 -3.11 -16.66
C ILE A 204 -2.32 -4.10 -17.58
N ALA A 205 -3.64 -4.12 -17.52
CA ALA A 205 -4.45 -5.05 -18.32
C ALA A 205 -4.23 -4.90 -19.85
N ALA A 206 -3.88 -3.68 -20.29
CA ALA A 206 -3.61 -3.37 -21.68
C ALA A 206 -2.19 -3.76 -22.15
N PHE A 207 -1.26 -4.11 -21.25
CA PHE A 207 0.10 -4.45 -21.65
C PHE A 207 0.10 -5.71 -22.52
N ARG A 208 0.79 -5.63 -23.66
CA ARG A 208 0.97 -6.73 -24.59
C ARG A 208 2.46 -6.83 -24.90
N HIS A 209 3.01 -8.02 -24.67
CA HIS A 209 4.40 -8.29 -25.03
C HIS A 209 4.56 -8.16 -26.56
N PRO A 210 5.64 -7.53 -27.06
CA PRO A 210 5.93 -7.50 -28.48
C PRO A 210 6.12 -8.92 -29.02
N SER A 211 6.08 -9.04 -30.35
CA SER A 211 6.30 -10.31 -31.05
C SER A 211 7.49 -11.07 -30.48
N PRO A 212 7.40 -12.40 -30.28
CA PRO A 212 8.55 -13.22 -29.84
C PRO A 212 9.75 -13.19 -30.79
N ARG A 213 9.60 -12.61 -31.99
CA ARG A 213 10.68 -12.38 -32.96
C ARG A 213 11.37 -11.02 -32.81
N SER A 214 10.88 -10.16 -31.91
CA SER A 214 11.49 -8.86 -31.63
C SER A 214 12.90 -9.04 -31.06
N LEU A 215 13.82 -8.18 -31.47
CA LEU A 215 15.20 -8.14 -30.97
C LEU A 215 15.41 -7.04 -29.92
N ASP A 216 14.41 -6.18 -29.70
CA ASP A 216 14.48 -5.01 -28.83
C ASP A 216 14.10 -5.33 -27.38
N CYS A 217 14.69 -6.40 -26.84
CA CYS A 217 14.38 -6.88 -25.48
C CYS A 217 14.80 -5.85 -24.41
N ALA A 218 15.94 -5.19 -24.63
CA ALA A 218 16.56 -4.28 -23.66
C ALA A 218 15.78 -2.98 -23.43
N GLN A 219 14.77 -2.69 -24.25
CA GLN A 219 13.85 -1.57 -24.03
C GLN A 219 12.95 -1.77 -22.80
N CYS A 220 12.75 -3.01 -22.38
CA CYS A 220 11.88 -3.34 -21.24
C CYS A 220 12.55 -4.26 -20.21
N HIS A 221 13.53 -5.07 -20.61
CA HIS A 221 14.24 -6.02 -19.75
C HIS A 221 15.69 -5.60 -19.55
N GLN A 222 16.10 -5.45 -18.30
CA GLN A 222 17.52 -5.27 -17.99
C GLN A 222 18.21 -6.62 -17.81
N ALA A 223 19.49 -6.67 -18.21
CA ALA A 223 20.34 -7.80 -17.92
C ALA A 223 20.59 -7.86 -16.39
N PRO A 224 20.87 -9.04 -15.82
CA PRO A 224 21.21 -9.10 -14.40
C PRO A 224 22.51 -8.33 -14.13
N PRO A 225 22.72 -7.80 -12.91
CA PRO A 225 23.89 -6.96 -12.59
C PRO A 225 25.24 -7.57 -12.99
N SER A 226 25.35 -8.91 -12.94
CA SER A 226 26.54 -9.64 -13.39
C SER A 226 26.96 -9.29 -14.83
N HIS A 227 26.01 -9.05 -15.72
CA HIS A 227 26.31 -8.76 -17.12
C HIS A 227 26.92 -7.37 -17.34
N TYR A 228 26.80 -6.47 -16.36
CA TYR A 228 27.45 -5.14 -16.41
C TYR A 228 28.83 -5.14 -15.74
N MET A 229 29.32 -6.30 -15.32
CA MET A 229 30.65 -6.51 -14.76
C MET A 229 31.48 -7.41 -15.69
N GLU A 230 32.72 -7.72 -15.29
CA GLU A 230 33.61 -8.60 -16.07
C GLU A 230 33.04 -10.01 -16.33
N HIS A 231 31.99 -10.41 -15.59
CA HIS A 231 31.33 -11.69 -15.80
C HIS A 231 30.78 -11.86 -17.23
N PHE A 232 30.30 -10.78 -17.87
CA PHE A 232 29.81 -10.86 -19.25
C PHE A 232 30.91 -11.26 -20.22
N ASN A 233 32.06 -10.59 -20.15
CA ASN A 233 33.18 -10.82 -21.06
C ASN A 233 33.90 -12.13 -20.77
N MET A 234 34.06 -12.48 -19.49
CA MET A 234 34.87 -13.63 -19.07
C MET A 234 34.10 -14.94 -19.04
N VAL A 235 32.78 -14.91 -18.83
CA VAL A 235 31.96 -16.11 -18.66
C VAL A 235 30.83 -16.13 -19.69
N SER A 236 29.93 -15.15 -19.68
CA SER A 236 28.69 -15.21 -20.48
C SER A 236 28.95 -15.30 -21.99
N LYS A 237 29.84 -14.45 -22.52
CA LYS A 237 30.24 -14.49 -23.94
C LYS A 237 30.88 -15.83 -24.31
N ARG A 238 31.77 -16.35 -23.47
CA ARG A 238 32.50 -17.60 -23.74
C ARG A 238 31.58 -18.82 -23.71
N VAL A 239 30.72 -18.92 -22.70
CA VAL A 239 29.75 -20.02 -22.60
C VAL A 239 28.83 -20.03 -23.82
N ALA A 240 28.38 -18.87 -24.28
CA ALA A 240 27.54 -18.75 -25.47
C ALA A 240 28.30 -18.82 -26.81
N GLY A 241 29.63 -19.03 -26.81
CA GLY A 241 30.46 -19.03 -28.02
C GLY A 241 30.46 -17.71 -28.79
N GLN A 242 30.20 -16.59 -28.10
CA GLN A 242 30.15 -15.22 -28.63
C GLN A 242 31.38 -14.39 -28.22
N ASP A 243 32.46 -15.03 -27.77
CA ASP A 243 33.73 -14.41 -27.37
C ASP A 243 34.61 -13.96 -28.53
N ASN A 244 34.33 -14.48 -29.73
CA ASN A 244 35.07 -14.16 -30.94
C ASN A 244 34.46 -12.93 -31.65
N ASP A 245 35.21 -11.82 -31.73
CA ASP A 245 34.83 -10.60 -32.47
C ASP A 245 34.63 -10.87 -33.98
N ALA A 246 35.12 -12.01 -34.49
CA ALA A 246 34.98 -12.46 -35.86
C ALA A 246 33.61 -13.09 -36.19
N SER A 247 32.76 -13.37 -35.20
CA SER A 247 31.49 -14.10 -35.38
C SER A 247 30.36 -13.28 -36.01
N SER A 248 30.54 -11.98 -36.28
CA SER A 248 29.57 -11.27 -37.10
C SER A 248 30.23 -10.41 -38.15
N GLN A 249 30.31 -10.99 -39.34
CA GLN A 249 30.72 -10.39 -40.61
C GLN A 249 29.93 -9.11 -41.01
N CYS A 250 29.03 -8.63 -40.13
CA CYS A 250 28.24 -7.41 -40.29
C CYS A 250 28.23 -6.46 -39.08
N CYS A 251 28.56 -6.92 -37.86
CA CYS A 251 27.90 -6.35 -36.68
C CYS A 251 28.75 -6.23 -35.39
N GLY A 252 30.06 -6.51 -35.44
CA GLY A 252 30.98 -6.28 -34.32
C GLY A 252 30.79 -7.22 -33.11
N PRO A 253 31.46 -6.93 -31.98
CA PRO A 253 31.34 -7.71 -30.75
C PRO A 253 29.93 -7.64 -30.16
N VAL A 254 29.47 -8.74 -29.56
CA VAL A 254 28.19 -8.77 -28.84
C VAL A 254 28.19 -7.80 -27.65
N GLN A 255 27.11 -7.04 -27.52
CA GLN A 255 26.88 -6.12 -26.43
C GLN A 255 25.86 -6.69 -25.42
N VAL A 256 25.90 -6.21 -24.19
CA VAL A 256 25.03 -6.69 -23.09
C VAL A 256 23.54 -6.59 -23.42
N ASN A 257 23.12 -5.55 -24.15
CA ASN A 257 21.73 -5.33 -24.56
C ASN A 257 21.28 -6.20 -25.74
N GLN A 258 22.19 -6.93 -26.40
CA GLN A 258 21.89 -7.79 -27.54
C GLN A 258 21.51 -9.20 -27.07
N CYS A 259 20.56 -9.29 -26.13
CA CYS A 259 20.21 -10.54 -25.45
C CYS A 259 19.82 -11.65 -26.43
N TYR A 260 19.19 -11.28 -27.55
CA TYR A 260 18.76 -12.19 -28.62
C TYR A 260 19.92 -12.95 -29.28
N ARG A 261 21.18 -12.55 -29.09
CA ARG A 261 22.34 -13.29 -29.62
C ARG A 261 22.61 -14.58 -28.84
N CYS A 262 22.30 -14.60 -27.55
CA CYS A 262 22.60 -15.73 -26.66
C CYS A 262 21.33 -16.42 -26.15
N HIS A 263 20.29 -15.67 -25.82
CA HIS A 263 19.10 -16.18 -25.13
C HIS A 263 17.93 -16.48 -26.09
N GLN A 264 17.05 -17.38 -25.64
CA GLN A 264 15.81 -17.74 -26.32
C GLN A 264 14.59 -17.21 -25.55
N THR A 265 13.48 -16.97 -26.28
CA THR A 265 12.23 -16.47 -25.70
C THR A 265 11.38 -17.56 -25.05
N THR A 266 11.69 -18.83 -25.31
CA THR A 266 11.03 -20.00 -24.70
C THR A 266 11.53 -20.27 -23.28
N SER A 267 12.83 -20.07 -23.03
CA SER A 267 13.46 -20.15 -21.71
C SER A 267 14.74 -19.34 -21.70
N TRP A 268 14.90 -18.47 -20.70
CA TRP A 268 16.09 -17.63 -20.59
C TRP A 268 17.37 -18.41 -20.29
N ASN A 269 17.24 -19.57 -19.64
CA ASN A 269 18.35 -20.47 -19.34
C ASN A 269 18.70 -21.38 -20.53
N ASP A 270 17.92 -21.37 -21.60
CA ASP A 270 18.23 -22.12 -22.81
C ASP A 270 19.09 -21.26 -23.76
N ILE A 271 20.40 -21.46 -23.69
CA ILE A 271 21.38 -20.66 -24.43
C ILE A 271 21.55 -21.24 -25.84
N LYS A 272 21.44 -20.38 -26.85
CA LYS A 272 21.54 -20.76 -28.27
C LYS A 272 22.86 -21.49 -28.54
N GLY A 273 22.77 -22.67 -29.14
CA GLY A 273 23.94 -23.49 -29.49
C GLY A 273 24.58 -24.24 -28.32
N VAL A 274 24.09 -24.05 -27.09
CA VAL A 274 24.60 -24.71 -25.87
C VAL A 274 23.55 -25.60 -25.22
N GLY A 275 22.30 -25.13 -25.17
CA GLY A 275 21.19 -25.76 -24.47
C GLY A 275 20.99 -25.18 -23.07
N TRP A 276 20.31 -25.95 -22.20
CA TRP A 276 19.96 -25.52 -20.86
C TRP A 276 21.21 -25.31 -19.98
N TYR A 277 21.42 -24.07 -19.55
CA TYR A 277 22.53 -23.65 -18.70
C TYR A 277 22.01 -22.77 -17.56
N LYS A 278 22.12 -23.29 -16.33
CA LYS A 278 21.80 -22.53 -15.12
C LYS A 278 23.10 -22.18 -14.40
N HIS A 279 23.41 -20.90 -14.35
CA HIS A 279 24.57 -20.40 -13.63
C HIS A 279 24.11 -19.75 -12.33
N HIS A 280 24.02 -20.56 -11.28
CA HIS A 280 23.62 -20.21 -9.90
C HIS A 280 22.14 -19.77 -9.77
#